data_AF-E0DC85-F1
#
_entry.id   AF-E0DC85-F1
#
_cell.length_a   1.000
_cell.length_b   1.000
_cell.length_c   1.000
_cell.angle_alpha   90.00
_cell.angle_beta   90.00
_cell.angle_gamma   90.00
#
_symmetry.space_group_name_H-M   'P 1'
#
loop_
_entity.id
_entity.type
_entity.pdbx_description
1 polymer ?
#
loop_
_entity_poly.entity_id
_entity_poly.type
_entity_poly.pdbx_seq_one_letter_code
_entity_poly.pdbx_strand_id
1 'polypeptide(L)'
;MEFLKSWSDSGVIYHDNQVLLKAKIPLKKIPYFEDRYQVFSDLHKLFEILKINSRLIQIEDLTEETLEKLEGLVKIFVYKMKPSIQSDPKGLRYKVMIGDDHLHFIFTYDSDTDAWNCFSLTAAPILLRIPDNEISKANLITAYDLLTKDKTLRRTLNLHPENFIVSYKKILDRTPDTEKQSFRNIATGTVIELITGADLNPLRRRELLSMAKELNEWLLSYEPENSIFLINQWQILHRNGLLTPELEKKVRALKRSLSNKDIHREIACAILLGQVEETQYLMEQLPQEGHEIKSWPIYYLFEHQETYKIPDLNKNPAWPAFLDSALREEKQ
;
A
#
# COMPACT_ATOMS: atom_id res chain seq x y z
N MET A 1 -0.63 23.97 4.65
CA MET A 1 0.48 24.49 5.47
C MET A 1 0.61 26.00 5.40
N GLU A 2 0.26 26.66 4.29
CA GLU A 2 0.28 28.13 4.17
C GLU A 2 -0.54 28.85 5.25
N PHE A 3 -1.61 28.23 5.77
CA PHE A 3 -2.38 28.80 6.86
C PHE A 3 -1.59 28.97 8.17
N LEU A 4 -0.67 28.04 8.52
CA LEU A 4 0.14 28.16 9.74
C LEU A 4 1.14 29.31 9.62
N LYS A 5 1.75 29.45 8.43
CA LYS A 5 2.66 30.55 8.12
C LYS A 5 1.92 31.89 8.11
N SER A 6 0.78 31.97 7.41
CA SER A 6 -0.08 33.16 7.40
C SER A 6 -0.53 33.53 8.81
N TRP A 7 -0.88 32.55 9.63
CA TRP A 7 -1.33 32.80 10.99
C TRP A 7 -0.20 33.30 11.89
N SER A 8 1.00 32.73 11.76
CA SER A 8 2.22 33.21 12.42
C SER A 8 2.58 34.64 12.01
N ASP A 9 2.61 34.91 10.70
CA ASP A 9 3.08 36.18 10.13
C ASP A 9 2.08 37.33 10.31
N SER A 10 0.77 37.04 10.20
CA SER A 10 -0.28 38.07 10.12
C SER A 10 -1.33 37.99 11.21
N GLY A 11 -1.38 36.90 12.00
CA GLY A 11 -2.48 36.65 12.93
C GLY A 11 -3.81 36.32 12.23
N VAL A 12 -3.77 36.02 10.93
CA VAL A 12 -4.96 35.79 10.09
C VAL A 12 -4.79 34.49 9.30
N ILE A 13 -5.82 33.65 9.34
CA ILE A 13 -5.96 32.46 8.48
C ILE A 13 -6.87 32.84 7.31
N TYR A 14 -6.43 32.52 6.09
CA TYR A 14 -7.21 32.70 4.87
C TYR A 14 -7.63 31.35 4.27
N HIS A 15 -8.81 31.33 3.64
CA HIS A 15 -9.24 30.27 2.72
C HIS A 15 -9.96 30.93 1.55
N ASP A 16 -9.57 30.56 0.32
CA ASP A 16 -10.08 31.19 -0.91
C ASP A 16 -10.06 32.73 -0.89
N ASN A 17 -8.95 33.30 -0.37
CA ASN A 17 -8.75 34.75 -0.17
C ASN A 17 -9.75 35.43 0.77
N GLN A 18 -10.56 34.67 1.51
CA GLN A 18 -11.42 35.17 2.57
C GLN A 18 -10.78 34.93 3.93
N VAL A 19 -10.93 35.89 4.84
CA VAL A 19 -10.49 35.74 6.23
C VAL A 19 -11.37 34.70 6.91
N LEU A 20 -10.78 33.57 7.29
CA LEU A 20 -11.45 32.50 8.03
C LEU A 20 -11.41 32.73 9.54
N LEU A 21 -10.27 33.21 10.05
CA LEU A 21 -10.02 33.40 11.47
C LEU A 21 -9.02 34.53 11.67
N LYS A 22 -9.28 35.42 12.62
CA LYS A 22 -8.35 36.48 13.01
C LYS A 22 -8.07 36.42 14.51
N ALA A 23 -7.02 35.71 14.88
CA ALA A 23 -6.60 35.57 16.27
C ALA A 23 -5.16 36.08 16.43
N LYS A 24 -4.96 37.06 17.32
CA LYS A 24 -3.61 37.55 17.66
C LYS A 24 -2.86 36.45 18.42
N ILE A 25 -1.81 35.90 17.79
CA ILE A 25 -0.89 35.01 18.46
C ILE A 25 -0.01 35.85 19.40
N PRO A 26 0.07 35.52 20.70
CA PRO A 26 1.00 36.19 21.61
C PRO A 26 2.43 36.06 21.08
N LEU A 27 3.20 37.15 21.06
CA LEU A 27 4.59 37.18 20.57
C LEU A 27 5.47 36.03 21.13
N LYS A 28 5.24 35.65 22.40
CA LYS A 28 5.96 34.54 23.07
C LYS A 28 5.68 33.15 22.48
N LYS A 29 4.59 32.99 21.72
CA LYS A 29 4.19 31.73 21.08
C LYS A 29 4.61 31.64 19.60
N ILE A 30 5.04 32.74 18.98
CA ILE A 30 5.46 32.77 17.56
C ILE A 30 6.57 31.75 17.28
N PRO A 31 7.66 31.64 18.07
CA PRO A 31 8.71 30.66 17.81
C PRO A 31 8.19 29.21 17.78
N TYR A 32 7.23 28.89 18.65
CA TYR A 32 6.59 27.57 18.67
C TYR A 32 5.83 27.28 17.35
N PHE A 33 5.14 28.26 16.78
CA PHE A 33 4.45 28.08 15.50
C PHE A 33 5.41 27.99 14.32
N GLU A 34 6.50 28.77 14.33
CA GLU A 34 7.56 28.70 13.32
C GLU A 34 8.27 27.34 13.35
N ASP A 35 8.63 26.84 14.53
CA ASP A 35 9.22 25.52 14.71
C ASP A 35 8.30 24.41 14.17
N ARG A 36 7.00 24.47 14.53
CA ARG A 36 6.01 23.49 14.04
C ARG A 36 5.82 23.59 12.53
N TYR A 37 5.79 24.79 11.96
CA TYR A 37 5.72 24.99 10.52
C TYR A 37 6.94 24.36 9.82
N GLN A 38 8.14 24.57 10.36
CA GLN A 38 9.36 24.01 9.80
C GLN A 38 9.36 22.48 9.83
N VAL A 39 8.94 21.88 10.96
CA VAL A 39 8.77 20.42 11.09
C VAL A 39 7.82 19.88 10.01
N PHE A 40 6.62 20.42 9.88
CA PHE A 40 5.66 19.93 8.88
C PHE A 40 6.13 20.20 7.44
N SER A 41 6.83 21.31 7.19
CA SER A 41 7.46 21.61 5.90
C SER A 41 8.48 20.54 5.53
N ASP A 42 9.33 20.14 6.46
CA ASP A 42 10.36 19.13 6.19
C ASP A 42 9.79 17.72 6.07
N LEU A 43 8.76 17.39 6.85
CA LEU A 43 8.00 16.15 6.66
C LEU A 43 7.32 16.10 5.29
N HIS A 44 6.78 17.23 4.82
CA HIS A 44 6.19 17.29 3.48
C HIS A 44 7.24 17.01 2.40
N LYS A 45 8.41 17.63 2.46
CA LYS A 45 9.53 17.35 1.54
C LYS A 45 9.97 15.89 1.61
N LEU A 46 10.06 15.33 2.83
CA LEU A 46 10.38 13.91 3.02
C LEU A 46 9.34 13.03 2.30
N PHE A 47 8.06 13.30 2.49
CA PHE A 47 6.98 12.53 1.86
C PHE A 47 6.97 12.70 0.34
N GLU A 48 7.29 13.86 -0.21
CA GLU A 48 7.48 14.04 -1.66
C GLU A 48 8.64 13.19 -2.19
N ILE A 49 9.80 13.21 -1.52
CA ILE A 49 10.96 12.38 -1.90
C ILE A 49 10.62 10.89 -1.86
N LEU A 50 9.88 10.46 -0.84
CA LEU A 50 9.43 9.09 -0.67
C LEU A 50 8.18 8.74 -1.51
N LYS A 51 7.66 9.70 -2.28
CA LYS A 51 6.43 9.58 -3.10
C LYS A 51 5.21 9.09 -2.31
N ILE A 52 5.08 9.54 -1.06
CA ILE A 52 3.96 9.22 -0.19
C ILE A 52 2.84 10.23 -0.42
N ASN A 53 1.62 9.73 -0.58
CA ASN A 53 0.43 10.58 -0.52
C ASN A 53 0.16 10.99 0.93
N SER A 54 0.57 12.21 1.30
CA SER A 54 0.40 12.76 2.64
C SER A 54 -1.05 12.82 3.14
N ARG A 55 -2.06 12.75 2.25
CA ARG A 55 -3.47 12.66 2.64
C ARG A 55 -3.85 11.35 3.33
N LEU A 56 -2.98 10.34 3.26
CA LEU A 56 -3.16 9.07 3.95
C LEU A 56 -2.73 9.14 5.43
N ILE A 57 -2.03 10.20 5.82
CA ILE A 57 -1.48 10.37 7.17
C ILE A 57 -2.39 11.32 7.95
N GLN A 58 -2.91 10.86 9.08
CA GLN A 58 -3.63 11.72 10.01
C GLN A 58 -2.63 12.46 10.90
N ILE A 59 -2.95 13.68 11.30
CA ILE A 59 -2.05 14.48 12.14
C ILE A 59 -1.94 13.84 13.53
N GLU A 60 -3.02 13.21 13.99
CA GLU A 60 -3.16 12.51 15.26
C GLU A 60 -2.23 11.28 15.35
N ASP A 61 -1.88 10.68 14.20
CA ASP A 61 -0.96 9.54 14.12
C ASP A 61 0.53 9.96 14.26
N LEU A 62 0.82 11.27 14.19
CA LEU A 62 2.16 11.84 14.35
C LEU A 62 2.48 12.09 15.83
N THR A 63 2.59 11.01 16.60
CA THR A 63 3.06 11.05 17.99
C THR A 63 4.47 11.63 18.11
N GLU A 64 4.89 12.05 19.30
CA GLU A 64 6.25 12.53 19.54
C GLU A 64 7.31 11.49 19.14
N GLU A 65 7.10 10.21 19.49
CA GLU A 65 7.99 9.12 19.09
C GLU A 65 8.05 8.96 17.56
N THR A 66 6.90 9.06 16.88
CA THR A 66 6.83 9.00 15.42
C THR A 66 7.60 10.18 14.79
N LEU A 67 7.42 11.38 15.32
CA LEU A 67 8.08 12.60 14.85
C LEU A 67 9.60 12.52 15.02
N GLU A 68 10.11 12.03 16.16
CA GLU A 68 11.55 11.83 16.36
C GLU A 68 12.16 10.88 15.32
N LYS A 69 11.48 9.76 15.04
CA LYS A 69 11.92 8.82 13.99
C LYS A 69 11.90 9.46 12.60
N LEU A 70 10.85 10.22 12.29
CA LEU A 70 10.74 10.93 11.02
C LEU A 70 11.78 12.05 10.90
N GLU A 71 12.15 12.73 11.98
CA GLU A 71 13.21 13.74 11.98
C GLU A 71 14.57 13.13 11.60
N GLY A 72 14.87 11.93 12.10
CA GLY A 72 16.04 11.17 11.67
C GLY A 72 16.04 10.90 10.15
N LEU A 73 14.88 10.55 9.60
CA LEU A 73 14.71 10.34 8.16
C LEU A 73 14.77 11.65 7.36
N VAL A 74 14.26 12.76 7.90
CA VAL A 74 14.41 14.11 7.31
C VAL A 74 15.89 14.46 7.16
N LYS A 75 16.68 14.28 8.22
CA LYS A 75 18.13 14.51 8.18
C LYS A 75 18.80 13.74 7.05
N ILE A 76 18.41 12.48 6.86
CA ILE A 76 18.98 11.61 5.82
C ILE A 76 18.50 11.99 4.41
N PHE A 77 17.19 12.10 4.19
CA PHE A 77 16.63 12.23 2.85
C PHE A 77 16.54 13.68 2.37
N VAL A 78 16.16 14.61 3.24
CA VAL A 78 16.00 16.04 2.92
C VAL A 78 17.35 16.73 3.01
N TYR A 79 18.05 16.58 4.13
CA TYR A 79 19.33 17.25 4.39
C TYR A 79 20.56 16.46 3.95
N LYS A 80 20.39 15.26 3.37
CA LYS A 80 21.46 14.43 2.81
C LYS A 80 22.55 14.04 3.81
N MET A 81 22.22 14.01 5.10
CA MET A 81 23.13 13.54 6.15
C MET A 81 23.34 12.02 6.01
N LYS A 82 24.58 11.57 6.20
CA LYS A 82 24.87 10.14 6.24
C LYS A 82 24.47 9.55 7.58
N PRO A 83 23.72 8.44 7.61
CA PRO A 83 23.42 7.75 8.86
C PRO A 83 24.70 7.21 9.51
N SER A 84 24.72 7.22 10.85
CA SER A 84 25.76 6.58 11.65
C SER A 84 25.11 5.45 12.44
N ILE A 85 25.43 4.21 12.10
CA ILE A 85 24.83 3.02 12.70
C ILE A 85 25.94 2.18 13.31
N GLN A 86 25.80 1.91 14.61
CA GLN A 86 26.68 1.01 15.36
C GLN A 86 26.11 -0.41 15.29
N SER A 87 26.13 -1.03 14.12
CA SER A 87 25.68 -2.43 13.91
C SER A 87 26.67 -3.21 13.04
N ASP A 88 26.55 -4.55 13.07
CA ASP A 88 27.23 -5.44 12.11
C ASP A 88 26.91 -4.93 10.67
N PRO A 89 27.87 -4.84 9.73
CA PRO A 89 27.68 -4.29 8.37
C PRO A 89 26.71 -5.07 7.46
N LYS A 90 25.91 -5.98 8.02
CA LYS A 90 24.81 -6.64 7.32
C LYS A 90 23.61 -5.71 7.35
N GLY A 91 23.04 -5.44 6.17
CA GLY A 91 22.00 -4.42 6.03
C GLY A 91 20.86 -4.53 7.05
N LEU A 92 20.43 -3.38 7.58
CA LEU A 92 19.45 -3.29 8.66
C LEU A 92 18.10 -2.84 8.10
N ARG A 93 17.07 -3.69 8.24
CA ARG A 93 15.67 -3.29 7.96
C ARG A 93 15.21 -2.32 9.05
N TYR A 94 14.58 -1.23 8.63
CA TYR A 94 14.02 -0.24 9.54
C TYR A 94 12.57 0.06 9.16
N LYS A 95 11.70 0.11 10.18
CA LYS A 95 10.26 0.32 10.02
C LYS A 95 9.83 1.48 10.90
N VAL A 96 9.09 2.43 10.33
CA VAL A 96 8.41 3.49 11.09
C VAL A 96 6.92 3.27 10.98
N MET A 97 6.23 3.28 12.12
CA MET A 97 4.77 3.20 12.22
C MET A 97 4.21 4.62 12.23
N ILE A 98 3.16 4.86 11.46
CA ILE A 98 2.35 6.09 11.50
C ILE A 98 0.90 5.63 11.58
N GLY A 99 0.36 5.59 12.81
CA GLY A 99 -0.91 4.89 13.08
C GLY A 99 -0.80 3.41 12.68
N ASP A 100 -1.75 2.96 11.86
CA ASP A 100 -1.77 1.60 11.29
C ASP A 100 -0.93 1.44 10.01
N ASP A 101 -0.44 2.55 9.44
CA ASP A 101 0.35 2.56 8.21
C ASP A 101 1.85 2.56 8.50
N HIS A 102 2.65 2.11 7.54
CA HIS A 102 4.06 1.84 7.73
C HIS A 102 4.93 2.49 6.66
N LEU A 103 6.12 2.93 7.06
CA LEU A 103 7.24 3.22 6.17
C LEU A 103 8.30 2.14 6.33
N HIS A 104 8.76 1.58 5.21
CA HIS A 104 9.77 0.53 5.20
C HIS A 104 11.06 1.00 4.52
N PHE A 105 12.17 0.83 5.23
CA PHE A 105 13.51 1.22 4.78
C PHE A 105 14.50 0.08 4.97
N ILE A 106 15.65 0.22 4.30
CA ILE A 106 16.83 -0.58 4.56
C ILE A 106 18.05 0.33 4.63
N PHE A 107 18.90 0.06 5.62
CA PHE A 107 20.22 0.64 5.73
C PHE A 107 21.23 -0.36 5.20
N THR A 108 22.12 0.08 4.32
CA THR A 108 23.19 -0.74 3.76
C THR A 108 24.50 -0.03 3.93
N TYR A 109 25.51 -0.74 4.42
CA TYR A 109 26.87 -0.22 4.50
C TYR A 109 27.55 -0.38 3.13
N ASP A 110 28.14 0.71 2.65
CA ASP A 110 28.92 0.77 1.43
C ASP A 110 30.41 0.79 1.80
N SER A 111 31.10 -0.32 1.49
CA SER A 111 32.52 -0.49 1.77
C SER A 111 33.42 0.43 0.94
N ASP A 112 32.96 0.86 -0.23
CA ASP A 112 33.76 1.70 -1.12
C ASP A 112 33.82 3.15 -0.60
N THR A 113 32.73 3.59 0.03
CA THR A 113 32.61 4.95 0.60
C THR A 113 32.76 5.00 2.12
N ASP A 114 32.95 3.85 2.78
CA ASP A 114 32.97 3.69 4.24
C ASP A 114 31.77 4.39 4.92
N ALA A 115 30.57 4.25 4.32
CA ALA A 115 29.40 4.99 4.75
C ALA A 115 28.13 4.14 4.71
N TRP A 116 27.24 4.38 5.69
CA TRP A 116 25.89 3.84 5.64
C TRP A 116 25.02 4.66 4.69
N ASN A 117 24.17 3.97 3.94
CA ASN A 117 23.14 4.56 3.10
C ASN A 117 21.77 4.06 3.52
N CYS A 118 20.75 4.91 3.43
CA CYS A 118 19.36 4.55 3.70
C CYS A 118 18.56 4.62 2.40
N PHE A 119 17.75 3.60 2.14
CA PHE A 119 16.86 3.55 1.00
C PHE A 119 15.46 3.15 1.44
N SER A 120 14.42 3.65 0.76
CA SER A 120 13.12 2.96 0.78
C SER A 120 13.33 1.51 0.39
N LEU A 121 12.69 0.58 1.11
CA LEU A 121 12.92 -0.86 0.91
C LEU A 121 12.67 -1.29 -0.54
N THR A 122 11.63 -0.75 -1.18
CA THR A 122 11.23 -1.09 -2.55
C THR A 122 12.02 -0.34 -3.63
N ALA A 123 12.82 0.66 -3.25
CA ALA A 123 13.71 1.40 -4.16
C ALA A 123 15.19 1.04 -3.95
N ALA A 124 15.49 0.19 -2.97
CA ALA A 124 16.85 -0.16 -2.60
C ALA A 124 17.52 -1.05 -3.68
N PRO A 125 18.81 -0.83 -4.01
CA PRO A 125 19.53 -1.63 -4.99
C PRO A 125 20.02 -2.97 -4.39
N ILE A 126 19.14 -3.70 -3.71
CA ILE A 126 19.46 -4.93 -2.97
C ILE A 126 18.92 -6.18 -3.66
N LEU A 127 19.50 -7.33 -3.32
CA LEU A 127 18.95 -8.64 -3.65
C LEU A 127 18.42 -9.30 -2.38
N LEU A 128 17.16 -9.72 -2.41
CA LEU A 128 16.51 -10.40 -1.30
C LEU A 128 16.34 -11.89 -1.61
N ARG A 129 16.50 -12.70 -0.57
CA ARG A 129 16.35 -14.15 -0.64
C ARG A 129 15.54 -14.63 0.55
N ILE A 130 14.63 -15.56 0.32
CA ILE A 130 13.97 -16.30 1.39
C ILE A 130 14.61 -17.68 1.45
N PRO A 131 15.14 -18.11 2.61
CA PRO A 131 15.57 -19.49 2.78
C PRO A 131 14.35 -20.40 2.65
N ASP A 132 14.41 -21.39 1.76
CA ASP A 132 13.48 -22.50 1.78
C ASP A 132 13.85 -23.42 2.96
N ASN A 133 12.87 -24.15 3.50
CA ASN A 133 13.09 -25.07 4.63
C ASN A 133 14.06 -26.21 4.26
N GLU A 134 14.35 -26.41 2.97
CA GLU A 134 15.48 -27.19 2.49
C GLU A 134 16.73 -26.30 2.35
N ILE A 135 17.76 -26.63 3.14
CA ILE A 135 19.00 -25.89 3.44
C ILE A 135 19.81 -25.40 2.21
N SER A 136 19.41 -25.71 0.97
CA SER A 136 20.18 -25.42 -0.25
C SER A 136 19.49 -24.56 -1.32
N LYS A 137 18.20 -24.21 -1.20
CA LYS A 137 17.51 -23.40 -2.22
C LYS A 137 16.92 -22.14 -1.61
N ALA A 138 17.55 -21.00 -1.84
CA ALA A 138 17.00 -19.73 -1.41
C ALA A 138 16.33 -19.04 -2.61
N ASN A 139 15.00 -18.92 -2.58
CA ASN A 139 14.26 -18.27 -3.67
C ASN A 139 14.56 -16.76 -3.67
N LEU A 140 14.97 -16.25 -4.84
CA LEU A 140 15.07 -14.81 -5.05
C LEU A 140 13.66 -14.19 -5.01
N ILE A 141 13.54 -13.05 -4.34
CA ILE A 141 12.27 -12.35 -4.19
C ILE A 141 12.43 -10.86 -4.38
N THR A 142 11.33 -10.18 -4.67
CA THR A 142 11.27 -8.71 -4.62
C THR A 142 11.02 -8.22 -3.20
N ALA A 143 11.26 -6.92 -2.97
CA ALA A 143 10.87 -6.26 -1.72
C ALA A 143 9.34 -6.34 -1.47
N TYR A 144 8.54 -6.37 -2.53
CA TYR A 144 7.09 -6.45 -2.42
C TYR A 144 6.66 -7.83 -1.92
N ASP A 145 7.28 -8.91 -2.40
CA ASP A 145 7.01 -10.27 -1.92
C ASP A 145 7.36 -10.42 -0.43
N LEU A 146 8.43 -9.76 0.03
CA LEU A 146 8.77 -9.71 1.45
C LEU A 146 7.67 -9.01 2.26
N LEU A 147 7.19 -7.84 1.79
CA LEU A 147 6.09 -7.12 2.44
C LEU A 147 4.77 -7.90 2.40
N THR A 148 4.51 -8.67 1.35
CA THR A 148 3.38 -9.61 1.25
C THR A 148 3.48 -10.67 2.33
N LYS A 149 4.65 -11.32 2.47
CA LYS A 149 4.88 -12.35 3.49
C LYS A 149 4.74 -11.80 4.91
N ASP A 150 5.21 -10.58 5.13
CA ASP A 150 5.09 -9.87 6.42
C ASP A 150 3.66 -9.34 6.68
N LYS A 151 2.73 -9.47 5.71
CA LYS A 151 1.36 -8.92 5.74
C LYS A 151 1.33 -7.40 5.94
N THR A 152 2.35 -6.69 5.46
CA THR A 152 2.47 -5.23 5.60
C THR A 152 2.34 -4.47 4.27
N LEU A 153 2.31 -5.16 3.12
CA LEU A 153 2.25 -4.54 1.80
C LEU A 153 1.14 -3.50 1.68
N ARG A 154 -0.10 -3.88 2.02
CA ARG A 154 -1.29 -3.01 1.91
C ARG A 154 -1.24 -1.74 2.78
N ARG A 155 -0.45 -1.74 3.85
CA ARG A 155 -0.27 -0.62 4.79
C ARG A 155 1.03 0.14 4.58
N THR A 156 1.90 -0.30 3.65
CA THR A 156 3.16 0.39 3.39
C THR A 156 2.91 1.60 2.50
N LEU A 157 3.32 2.80 2.94
CA LEU A 157 3.04 4.04 2.19
C LEU A 157 4.08 4.33 1.10
N ASN A 158 5.36 4.02 1.34
CA ASN A 158 6.45 4.25 0.39
C ASN A 158 6.66 3.04 -0.53
N LEU A 159 5.60 2.59 -1.23
CA LEU A 159 5.69 1.43 -2.12
C LEU A 159 6.49 1.70 -3.40
N HIS A 160 6.54 2.94 -3.90
CA HIS A 160 7.16 3.27 -5.19
C HIS A 160 6.60 2.44 -6.36
N PRO A 161 5.30 2.57 -6.70
CA PRO A 161 4.64 1.77 -7.76
C PRO A 161 5.38 1.79 -9.11
N GLU A 162 6.08 2.89 -9.43
CA GLU A 162 6.87 3.02 -10.65
C GLU A 162 8.01 1.99 -10.78
N ASN A 163 8.50 1.45 -9.66
CA ASN A 163 9.56 0.44 -9.63
C ASN A 163 9.01 -0.99 -9.60
N PHE A 164 7.70 -1.16 -9.52
CA PHE A 164 7.06 -2.42 -9.17
C PHE A 164 7.38 -3.54 -10.17
N ILE A 165 6.94 -3.41 -11.42
CA ILE A 165 7.18 -4.42 -12.45
C ILE A 165 8.63 -4.52 -12.90
N VAL A 166 9.36 -3.39 -12.87
CA VAL A 166 10.80 -3.40 -13.15
C VAL A 166 11.54 -4.33 -12.18
N SER A 167 11.13 -4.32 -10.90
CA SER A 167 11.70 -5.20 -9.88
C SER A 167 11.43 -6.68 -10.17
N TYR A 168 10.19 -7.04 -10.52
CA TYR A 168 9.84 -8.42 -10.87
C TYR A 168 10.60 -8.93 -12.10
N LYS A 169 10.68 -8.12 -13.17
CA LYS A 169 11.45 -8.46 -14.37
C LYS A 169 12.92 -8.72 -14.05
N LYS A 170 13.55 -7.79 -13.32
CA LYS A 170 14.96 -7.90 -12.91
C LYS A 170 15.24 -9.14 -12.08
N ILE A 171 14.33 -9.53 -11.17
CA ILE A 171 14.50 -10.73 -10.37
C ILE A 171 14.26 -12.00 -11.21
N LEU A 172 13.23 -12.02 -12.07
CA LEU A 172 12.98 -13.16 -12.96
C LEU A 172 14.17 -13.45 -13.88
N ASP A 173 14.80 -12.41 -14.44
CA ASP A 173 15.99 -12.54 -15.30
C ASP A 173 17.19 -13.19 -14.57
N ARG A 174 17.26 -13.01 -13.25
CA ARG A 174 18.29 -13.58 -12.37
C ARG A 174 17.88 -14.92 -11.75
N THR A 175 16.63 -15.32 -11.92
CA THR A 175 16.08 -16.55 -11.34
C THR A 175 16.39 -17.73 -12.26
N PRO A 176 16.99 -18.83 -11.75
CA PRO A 176 17.23 -20.03 -12.54
C PRO A 176 15.94 -20.57 -13.17
N ASP A 177 16.02 -21.13 -14.39
CA ASP A 177 14.83 -21.63 -15.10
C ASP A 177 14.01 -22.63 -14.28
N THR A 178 14.68 -23.48 -13.49
CA THR A 178 14.06 -24.46 -12.59
C THR A 178 13.24 -23.83 -11.46
N GLU A 179 13.48 -22.55 -11.14
CA GLU A 179 12.85 -21.82 -10.03
C GLU A 179 11.85 -20.75 -10.52
N LYS A 180 11.81 -20.45 -11.82
CA LYS A 180 10.93 -19.42 -12.39
C LYS A 180 9.46 -19.66 -12.08
N GLN A 181 9.01 -20.92 -12.04
CA GLN A 181 7.63 -21.22 -11.65
C GLN A 181 7.36 -20.91 -10.18
N SER A 182 8.29 -21.26 -9.28
CA SER A 182 8.18 -20.93 -7.85
C SER A 182 8.11 -19.42 -7.65
N PHE A 183 8.96 -18.66 -8.34
CA PHE A 183 8.93 -17.20 -8.31
C PHE A 183 7.59 -16.62 -8.80
N ARG A 184 7.04 -17.12 -9.91
CA ARG A 184 5.71 -16.69 -10.39
C ARG A 184 4.59 -17.02 -9.40
N ASN A 185 4.67 -18.17 -8.70
CA ASN A 185 3.71 -18.51 -7.65
C ASN A 185 3.80 -17.53 -6.47
N ILE A 186 5.01 -17.13 -6.05
CA ILE A 186 5.21 -16.09 -5.03
C ILE A 186 4.61 -14.75 -5.48
N ALA A 187 4.88 -14.33 -6.72
CA ALA A 187 4.34 -13.10 -7.29
C ALA A 187 2.80 -13.11 -7.34
N THR A 188 2.18 -14.29 -7.56
CA THR A 188 0.73 -14.46 -7.51
C THR A 188 0.16 -14.15 -6.12
N GLY A 189 0.89 -14.53 -5.06
CA GLY A 189 0.55 -14.15 -3.68
C GLY A 189 0.53 -12.63 -3.49
N THR A 190 1.46 -11.91 -4.12
CA THR A 190 1.50 -10.44 -4.09
C THR A 190 0.31 -9.83 -4.84
N VAL A 191 -0.12 -10.40 -5.98
CA VAL A 191 -1.37 -9.97 -6.65
C VAL A 191 -2.57 -10.10 -5.71
N ILE A 192 -2.69 -11.23 -5.02
CA ILE A 192 -3.78 -11.51 -4.07
C ILE A 192 -3.77 -10.50 -2.91
N GLU A 193 -2.62 -10.21 -2.32
CA GLU A 193 -2.49 -9.25 -1.23
C GLU A 193 -2.83 -7.82 -1.68
N LEU A 194 -2.47 -7.43 -2.90
CA LEU A 194 -2.84 -6.12 -3.46
C LEU A 194 -4.35 -5.99 -3.68
N ILE A 195 -5.01 -7.02 -4.21
CA ILE A 195 -6.47 -7.02 -4.37
C ILE A 195 -7.15 -6.94 -3.00
N THR A 196 -6.71 -7.75 -2.05
CA THR A 196 -7.21 -7.73 -0.66
C THR A 196 -7.01 -6.34 -0.04
N GLY A 197 -5.82 -5.76 -0.21
CA GLY A 197 -5.51 -4.41 0.26
C GLY A 197 -6.41 -3.34 -0.35
N ALA A 198 -6.79 -3.49 -1.62
CA ALA A 198 -7.69 -2.56 -2.30
C ALA A 198 -9.14 -2.62 -1.80
N ASP A 199 -9.57 -3.75 -1.26
CA ASP A 199 -10.89 -3.90 -0.66
C ASP A 199 -10.90 -3.36 0.77
N LEU A 200 -9.80 -3.55 1.50
CA LEU A 200 -9.64 -3.09 2.89
C LEU A 200 -9.21 -1.62 3.02
N ASN A 201 -8.66 -1.01 1.96
CA ASN A 201 -8.19 0.37 1.98
C ASN A 201 -8.80 1.17 0.80
N PRO A 202 -10.02 1.72 0.96
CA PRO A 202 -10.71 2.45 -0.10
C PRO A 202 -9.91 3.63 -0.67
N LEU A 203 -9.08 4.28 0.16
CA LEU A 203 -8.30 5.46 -0.22
C LEU A 203 -7.16 5.11 -1.17
N ARG A 204 -6.61 3.90 -1.04
CA ARG A 204 -5.53 3.38 -1.89
C ARG A 204 -6.02 2.38 -2.93
N ARG A 205 -7.33 2.12 -2.98
CA ARG A 205 -7.94 1.14 -3.89
C ARG A 205 -7.43 1.25 -5.32
N ARG A 206 -7.41 2.45 -5.88
CA ARG A 206 -6.96 2.68 -7.27
C ARG A 206 -5.48 2.33 -7.46
N GLU A 207 -4.62 2.76 -6.55
CA GLU A 207 -3.18 2.47 -6.59
C GLU A 207 -2.94 0.96 -6.53
N LEU A 208 -3.53 0.29 -5.53
CA LEU A 208 -3.35 -1.13 -5.28
C LEU A 208 -3.94 -2.00 -6.40
N LEU A 209 -5.13 -1.68 -6.93
CA LEU A 209 -5.69 -2.39 -8.09
C LEU A 209 -4.88 -2.17 -9.36
N SER A 210 -4.30 -0.97 -9.54
CA SER A 210 -3.43 -0.70 -10.68
C SER A 210 -2.16 -1.57 -10.62
N MET A 211 -1.52 -1.64 -9.45
CA MET A 211 -0.37 -2.52 -9.24
C MET A 211 -0.76 -4.00 -9.44
N ALA A 212 -1.87 -4.45 -8.86
CA ALA A 212 -2.35 -5.82 -9.01
C ALA A 212 -2.59 -6.18 -10.49
N LYS A 213 -3.18 -5.26 -11.25
CA LYS A 213 -3.42 -5.40 -12.69
C LYS A 213 -2.10 -5.54 -13.44
N GLU A 214 -1.14 -4.64 -13.20
CA GLU A 214 0.14 -4.63 -13.90
C GLU A 214 0.92 -5.93 -13.68
N LEU A 215 0.92 -6.45 -12.44
CA LEU A 215 1.60 -7.70 -12.12
C LEU A 215 0.88 -8.92 -12.69
N ASN A 216 -0.45 -8.94 -12.63
CA ASN A 216 -1.23 -10.03 -13.19
C ASN A 216 -1.13 -10.10 -14.73
N GLU A 217 -1.13 -8.96 -15.42
CA GLU A 217 -0.92 -8.89 -16.87
C GLU A 217 0.49 -9.37 -17.25
N TRP A 218 1.50 -9.01 -16.46
CA TRP A 218 2.85 -9.53 -16.65
C TRP A 218 2.92 -11.05 -16.45
N LEU A 219 2.24 -11.62 -15.44
CA LEU A 219 2.16 -13.08 -15.24
C LEU A 219 1.43 -13.79 -16.40
N LEU A 220 0.31 -13.23 -16.87
CA LEU A 220 -0.45 -13.75 -18.02
C LEU A 220 0.37 -13.75 -19.32
N SER A 221 1.36 -12.85 -19.46
CA SER A 221 2.22 -12.85 -20.65
C SER A 221 3.10 -14.10 -20.77
N TYR A 222 3.33 -14.81 -19.66
CA TYR A 222 4.08 -16.09 -19.64
C TYR A 222 3.16 -17.31 -19.62
N GLU A 223 2.02 -17.23 -18.92
CA GLU A 223 1.05 -18.33 -18.82
C GLU A 223 -0.39 -17.84 -19.14
N PRO A 224 -0.73 -17.62 -20.43
CA PRO A 224 -1.99 -16.98 -20.82
C PRO A 224 -3.25 -17.76 -20.42
N GLU A 225 -3.13 -19.09 -20.39
CA GLU A 225 -4.23 -20.01 -20.08
C GLU A 225 -4.31 -20.39 -18.60
N ASN A 226 -3.46 -19.79 -17.75
CA ASN A 226 -3.48 -20.08 -16.32
C ASN A 226 -4.77 -19.53 -15.70
N SER A 227 -5.65 -20.45 -15.28
CA SER A 227 -6.96 -20.11 -14.72
C SER A 227 -6.90 -19.22 -13.48
N ILE A 228 -5.87 -19.32 -12.63
CA ILE A 228 -5.72 -18.44 -11.47
C ILE A 228 -5.47 -17.00 -11.93
N PHE A 229 -4.60 -16.82 -12.91
CA PHE A 229 -4.26 -15.49 -13.43
C PHE A 229 -5.44 -14.86 -14.19
N LEU A 230 -6.23 -15.68 -14.90
CA LEU A 230 -7.47 -15.24 -15.53
C LEU A 230 -8.52 -14.81 -14.51
N ILE A 231 -8.74 -15.59 -13.45
CA ILE A 231 -9.66 -15.26 -12.35
C ILE A 231 -9.21 -13.96 -11.65
N ASN A 232 -7.90 -13.81 -11.39
CA ASN A 232 -7.31 -12.59 -10.85
C ASN A 232 -7.56 -11.39 -11.77
N GLN A 233 -7.39 -11.54 -13.08
CA GLN A 233 -7.69 -10.49 -14.05
C GLN A 233 -9.16 -10.06 -13.97
N TRP A 234 -10.08 -11.02 -14.01
CA TRP A 234 -11.51 -10.72 -14.04
C TRP A 234 -12.01 -10.12 -12.73
N GLN A 235 -11.48 -10.55 -11.58
CA GLN A 235 -11.86 -9.95 -10.30
C GLN A 235 -11.31 -8.52 -10.13
N ILE A 236 -10.16 -8.20 -10.72
CA ILE A 236 -9.64 -6.83 -10.79
C ILE A 236 -10.52 -5.98 -11.71
N LEU A 237 -10.92 -6.50 -12.87
CA LEU A 237 -11.82 -5.82 -13.79
C LEU A 237 -13.20 -5.57 -13.18
N HIS A 238 -13.77 -6.58 -12.50
CA HIS A 238 -15.03 -6.46 -11.77
C HIS A 238 -14.96 -5.32 -10.74
N ARG A 239 -13.91 -5.27 -9.93
CA ARG A 239 -13.68 -4.22 -8.92
C ARG A 239 -13.57 -2.81 -9.48
N ASN A 240 -13.15 -2.69 -10.74
CA ASN A 240 -13.07 -1.42 -11.47
C ASN A 240 -14.33 -1.11 -12.29
N GLY A 241 -15.37 -1.97 -12.26
CA GLY A 241 -16.56 -1.81 -13.09
C GLY A 241 -16.31 -2.06 -14.58
N LEU A 242 -15.28 -2.84 -14.92
CA LEU A 242 -14.81 -3.08 -16.29
C LEU A 242 -15.04 -4.53 -16.76
N LEU A 243 -15.84 -5.32 -16.03
CA LEU A 243 -16.19 -6.67 -16.45
C LEU A 243 -17.32 -6.61 -17.49
N THR A 244 -16.98 -6.76 -18.78
CA THR A 244 -17.95 -6.66 -19.88
C THR A 244 -18.69 -7.98 -20.13
N PRO A 245 -19.84 -7.97 -20.84
CA PRO A 245 -20.55 -9.20 -21.23
C PRO A 245 -19.70 -10.20 -22.02
N GLU A 246 -18.74 -9.73 -22.83
CA GLU A 246 -17.80 -10.58 -23.56
C GLU A 246 -16.85 -11.32 -22.61
N LEU A 247 -16.39 -10.63 -21.56
CA LEU A 247 -15.56 -11.24 -20.52
C LEU A 247 -16.39 -12.23 -19.69
N GLU A 248 -17.64 -11.91 -19.36
CA GLU A 248 -18.52 -12.88 -18.69
C GLU A 248 -18.71 -14.16 -19.52
N LYS A 249 -18.79 -14.08 -20.85
CA LYS A 249 -18.82 -15.28 -21.71
C LYS A 249 -17.57 -16.13 -21.53
N LYS A 250 -16.39 -15.51 -21.38
CA LYS A 250 -15.13 -16.22 -21.10
C LYS A 250 -15.15 -16.83 -19.69
N VAL A 251 -15.66 -16.13 -18.69
CA VAL A 251 -15.84 -16.65 -17.33
C VAL A 251 -16.76 -17.88 -17.33
N ARG A 252 -17.90 -17.82 -18.05
CA ARG A 252 -18.82 -18.97 -18.20
C ARG A 252 -18.14 -20.16 -18.90
N ALA A 253 -17.33 -19.90 -19.93
CA ALA A 253 -16.58 -20.95 -20.63
C ALA A 253 -15.56 -21.63 -19.71
N LEU A 254 -14.82 -20.85 -18.91
CA LEU A 254 -13.89 -21.39 -17.91
C LEU A 254 -14.64 -22.18 -16.83
N LYS A 255 -15.72 -21.64 -16.27
CA LYS A 255 -16.54 -22.35 -15.28
C LYS A 255 -16.95 -23.74 -15.78
N ARG A 256 -17.45 -23.84 -17.01
CA ARG A 256 -17.84 -25.13 -17.62
C ARG A 256 -16.67 -26.10 -17.79
N SER A 257 -15.47 -25.60 -18.09
CA SER A 257 -14.30 -26.45 -18.27
C SER A 257 -13.73 -26.99 -16.95
N LEU A 258 -14.03 -26.30 -15.84
CA LEU A 258 -13.63 -26.63 -14.47
C LEU A 258 -14.60 -27.56 -13.73
N SER A 259 -15.81 -27.76 -14.25
CA SER A 259 -16.85 -28.59 -13.62
C SER A 259 -16.30 -29.99 -13.28
N ASN A 260 -16.44 -30.38 -12.00
CA ASN A 260 -15.91 -31.62 -11.41
C ASN A 260 -14.37 -31.77 -11.41
N LYS A 261 -13.61 -30.71 -11.70
CA LYS A 261 -12.13 -30.72 -11.69
C LYS A 261 -11.55 -29.87 -10.59
N ASP A 262 -12.12 -28.69 -10.37
CA ASP A 262 -11.60 -27.70 -9.42
C ASP A 262 -12.76 -26.83 -8.91
N ILE A 263 -13.37 -27.30 -7.82
CA ILE A 263 -14.55 -26.67 -7.23
C ILE A 263 -14.26 -25.25 -6.72
N HIS A 264 -13.04 -24.98 -6.21
CA HIS A 264 -12.65 -23.66 -5.74
C HIS A 264 -12.66 -22.63 -6.86
N ARG A 265 -12.10 -22.98 -8.03
CA ARG A 265 -12.12 -22.09 -9.20
C ARG A 265 -13.50 -21.98 -9.82
N GLU A 266 -14.31 -23.04 -9.74
CA GLU A 266 -15.71 -23.00 -10.15
C GLU A 266 -16.52 -22.01 -9.32
N ILE A 267 -16.35 -22.04 -7.98
CA ILE A 267 -16.92 -21.07 -7.05
C ILE A 267 -16.49 -19.65 -7.40
N ALA A 268 -15.20 -19.42 -7.63
CA ALA A 268 -14.68 -18.10 -8.00
C ALA A 268 -15.33 -17.56 -9.29
N CYS A 269 -15.55 -18.43 -10.29
CA CYS A 269 -16.26 -18.05 -11.51
C CYS A 269 -17.75 -17.75 -11.26
N ALA A 270 -18.42 -18.54 -10.40
CA ALA A 270 -19.81 -18.29 -10.03
C ALA A 270 -19.98 -16.93 -9.33
N ILE A 271 -19.03 -16.56 -8.44
CA ILE A 271 -19.01 -15.25 -7.78
C ILE A 271 -18.87 -14.13 -8.80
N LEU A 272 -17.92 -14.23 -9.75
CA LEU A 272 -17.73 -13.23 -10.81
C LEU A 272 -18.96 -13.05 -11.71
N LEU A 273 -19.80 -14.08 -11.83
CA LEU A 273 -21.03 -14.05 -12.61
C LEU A 273 -22.26 -13.63 -11.80
N GLY A 274 -22.09 -13.28 -10.51
CA GLY A 274 -23.21 -12.92 -9.63
C GLY A 274 -24.19 -14.07 -9.36
N GLN A 275 -23.76 -15.32 -9.50
CA GLN A 275 -24.62 -16.50 -9.35
C GLN A 275 -24.71 -16.94 -7.87
N VAL A 276 -25.45 -16.18 -7.06
CA VAL A 276 -25.46 -16.33 -5.59
C VAL A 276 -25.88 -17.73 -5.13
N GLU A 277 -27.01 -18.24 -5.62
CA GLU A 277 -27.55 -19.56 -5.23
C GLU A 277 -26.59 -20.70 -5.59
N GLU A 278 -26.01 -20.62 -6.79
CA GLU A 278 -25.02 -21.57 -7.27
C GLU A 278 -23.74 -21.52 -6.43
N THR A 279 -23.25 -20.31 -6.11
CA THR A 279 -22.09 -20.14 -5.23
C THR A 279 -22.34 -20.79 -3.87
N GLN A 280 -23.54 -20.61 -3.28
CA GLN A 280 -23.90 -21.25 -2.02
C GLN A 280 -23.91 -22.77 -2.14
N TYR A 281 -24.56 -23.31 -3.18
CA TYR A 281 -24.59 -24.74 -3.44
C TYR A 281 -23.19 -25.36 -3.58
N LEU A 282 -22.30 -24.73 -4.36
CA LEU A 282 -20.93 -25.21 -4.51
C LEU A 282 -20.12 -25.09 -3.21
N MET A 283 -20.35 -24.04 -2.41
CA MET A 283 -19.72 -23.87 -1.11
C MET A 283 -20.14 -24.95 -0.10
N GLU A 284 -21.39 -25.41 -0.14
CA GLU A 284 -21.91 -26.49 0.71
C GLU A 284 -21.31 -27.86 0.39
N GLN A 285 -20.81 -28.04 -0.84
CA GLN A 285 -20.12 -29.26 -1.26
C GLN A 285 -18.65 -29.32 -0.81
N LEU A 286 -18.08 -28.22 -0.33
CA LEU A 286 -16.70 -28.21 0.14
C LEU A 286 -16.56 -28.96 1.47
N PRO A 287 -15.50 -29.75 1.66
CA PRO A 287 -15.12 -30.23 2.99
C PRO A 287 -14.70 -29.04 3.88
N GLN A 288 -14.63 -29.24 5.21
CA GLN A 288 -14.29 -28.16 6.14
C GLN A 288 -12.95 -27.49 5.81
N GLU A 289 -11.96 -28.27 5.40
CA GLU A 289 -10.64 -27.81 4.97
C GLU A 289 -10.70 -26.99 3.68
N GLY A 290 -11.73 -27.18 2.86
CA GLY A 290 -11.95 -26.46 1.60
C GLY A 290 -12.48 -25.03 1.77
N HIS A 291 -12.93 -24.64 2.97
CA HIS A 291 -13.45 -23.30 3.24
C HIS A 291 -12.38 -22.19 3.26
N GLU A 292 -11.12 -22.49 2.96
CA GLU A 292 -10.05 -21.51 2.78
C GLU A 292 -10.39 -20.44 1.72
N ILE A 293 -11.27 -20.74 0.77
CA ILE A 293 -11.77 -19.78 -0.22
C ILE A 293 -12.40 -18.54 0.41
N LYS A 294 -12.91 -18.63 1.65
CA LYS A 294 -13.44 -17.48 2.40
C LYS A 294 -12.36 -16.44 2.74
N SER A 295 -11.10 -16.84 2.75
CA SER A 295 -9.95 -15.95 2.94
C SER A 295 -9.47 -15.31 1.64
N TRP A 296 -9.96 -15.77 0.49
CA TRP A 296 -9.53 -15.26 -0.82
C TRP A 296 -10.26 -13.95 -1.13
N PRO A 297 -9.60 -13.01 -1.83
CA PRO A 297 -10.21 -11.73 -2.17
C PRO A 297 -11.49 -11.90 -3.00
N ILE A 298 -11.61 -12.95 -3.82
CA ILE A 298 -12.82 -13.16 -4.61
C ILE A 298 -14.08 -13.28 -3.73
N TYR A 299 -13.96 -13.86 -2.52
CA TYR A 299 -15.08 -14.02 -1.60
C TYR A 299 -15.62 -12.70 -1.09
N TYR A 300 -14.78 -11.66 -1.01
CA TYR A 300 -15.23 -10.31 -0.66
C TYR A 300 -16.34 -9.82 -1.60
N LEU A 301 -16.26 -10.14 -2.90
CA LEU A 301 -17.30 -9.76 -3.88
C LEU A 301 -18.63 -10.48 -3.65
N PHE A 302 -18.59 -11.67 -3.06
CA PHE A 302 -19.79 -12.42 -2.70
C PHE A 302 -20.45 -11.84 -1.44
N GLU A 303 -19.65 -11.47 -0.43
CA GLU A 303 -20.14 -10.86 0.81
C GLU A 303 -20.62 -9.41 0.62
N HIS A 304 -19.97 -8.65 -0.27
CA HIS A 304 -20.19 -7.21 -0.43
C HIS A 304 -20.75 -6.91 -1.83
N GLN A 305 -22.01 -7.32 -2.06
CA GLN A 305 -22.71 -7.10 -3.33
C GLN A 305 -23.11 -5.63 -3.55
N GLU A 306 -23.02 -4.78 -2.53
CA GLU A 306 -23.30 -3.34 -2.62
C GLU A 306 -22.07 -2.51 -3.02
N THR A 307 -22.29 -1.45 -3.79
CA THR A 307 -21.25 -0.56 -4.33
C THR A 307 -20.32 0.03 -3.26
N TYR A 308 -19.01 -0.05 -3.51
CA TYR A 308 -17.97 0.59 -2.70
C TYR A 308 -18.21 2.10 -2.57
N LYS A 309 -18.38 2.57 -1.34
CA LYS A 309 -18.36 4.01 -1.03
C LYS A 309 -16.92 4.41 -0.67
N ILE A 310 -16.31 5.28 -1.48
CA ILE A 310 -15.02 5.88 -1.13
C ILE A 310 -15.30 6.94 -0.05
N PRO A 311 -14.70 6.85 1.16
CA PRO A 311 -14.84 7.87 2.19
C PRO A 311 -14.28 9.22 1.70
N ASP A 312 -14.98 10.32 1.99
CA ASP A 312 -14.46 11.67 1.78
C ASP A 312 -13.42 12.00 2.85
N LEU A 313 -12.15 12.05 2.44
CA LEU A 313 -11.00 12.32 3.30
C LEU A 313 -11.00 13.71 3.94
N ASN A 314 -11.78 14.66 3.42
CA ASN A 314 -11.85 16.01 3.98
C ASN A 314 -12.92 16.15 5.06
N LYS A 315 -13.76 15.13 5.25
CA LYS A 315 -14.72 15.09 6.36
C LYS A 315 -14.04 14.53 7.60
N ASN A 316 -13.24 15.35 8.29
CA ASN A 316 -12.94 15.07 9.67
C ASN A 316 -14.05 15.72 10.54
N PRO A 317 -14.87 14.91 11.25
CA PRO A 317 -16.03 15.39 12.00
C PRO A 317 -15.68 16.30 13.18
N ALA A 318 -14.40 16.40 13.56
CA ALA A 318 -13.92 17.29 14.60
C ALA A 318 -13.62 18.72 14.11
N TRP A 319 -13.39 18.94 12.80
CA TRP A 319 -13.11 20.29 12.28
C TRP A 319 -14.26 21.27 12.45
N PRO A 320 -15.53 20.90 12.19
CA PRO A 320 -16.65 21.80 12.46
C PRO A 320 -16.69 22.22 13.93
N ALA A 321 -16.48 21.28 14.86
CA ALA A 321 -16.48 21.55 16.29
C ALA A 321 -15.28 22.43 16.73
N PHE A 322 -14.09 22.18 16.18
CA PHE A 322 -12.90 23.00 16.42
C PHE A 322 -13.09 24.43 15.89
N LEU A 323 -13.56 24.59 14.65
CA LEU A 323 -13.83 25.91 14.06
C LEU A 323 -14.91 26.66 14.87
N ASP A 324 -15.97 25.97 15.27
CA ASP A 324 -17.02 26.54 16.12
C ASP A 324 -16.52 26.96 17.51
N SER A 325 -15.54 26.24 18.06
CA SER A 325 -14.90 26.59 19.34
C SER A 325 -13.97 27.80 19.18
N ALA A 326 -13.12 27.79 18.16
CA ALA A 326 -12.19 28.88 17.87
C ALA A 326 -12.91 30.20 17.54
N LEU A 327 -14.03 30.13 16.81
CA LEU A 327 -14.89 31.29 16.51
C LEU A 327 -15.66 31.82 17.73
N ARG A 328 -15.88 30.99 18.76
CA ARG A 328 -16.50 31.43 20.02
C ARG A 328 -15.51 32.16 20.93
N GLU A 329 -14.26 31.73 20.95
CA GLU A 329 -13.19 32.41 21.69
C GLU A 329 -12.86 33.80 21.10
N GLU A 330 -13.13 34.05 19.82
CA GLU A 330 -12.93 35.38 19.18
C GLU A 330 -13.97 36.44 19.64
N LYS A 331 -15.09 36.02 20.25
CA LYS A 331 -16.19 36.90 20.70
C LYS A 331 -16.13 37.26 22.19
N GLN A 332 -15.13 36.78 22.93
CA GLN A 332 -14.81 37.20 24.30
C GLN A 332 -13.57 38.09 24.29
#